data_AF-A0A7Y8IVP0-F1
#
_entry.id   AF-A0A7Y8IVP0-F1
#
_cell.length_a   1.000
_cell.length_b   1.000
_cell.length_c   1.000
_cell.angle_alpha   90.00
_cell.angle_beta   90.00
_cell.angle_gamma   90.00
#
_symmetry.space_group_name_H-M   'P 1'
#
loop_
_entity.id
_entity.type
_entity.pdbx_description
1 polymer ?
#
loop_
_entity_poly.entity_id
_entity_poly.type
_entity_poly.pdbx_seq_one_letter_code
_entity_poly.pdbx_strand_id
1 'polypeptide(L)' 'MPEKTILANYIVRIYRFQKNKPTNLVGVVEEVGQKGKKAFISLNELWEILSSSKEMRNQKRGKKRGKTFHKS' A
#
# COMPACT_ATOMS: atom_id res chain seq x y z
N MET A 1 -24.58 13.38 1.73
CA MET A 1 -24.25 11.99 1.38
C MET A 1 -22.88 11.69 1.96
N PRO A 2 -22.72 10.85 2.99
CA PRO A 2 -21.40 10.60 3.55
C PRO A 2 -20.61 9.72 2.57
N GLU A 3 -19.48 10.24 2.09
CA GLU A 3 -18.53 9.48 1.30
C GLU A 3 -18.04 8.29 2.13
N LYS A 4 -18.23 7.07 1.63
CA LYS A 4 -17.74 5.87 2.30
C LYS A 4 -16.22 5.81 2.12
N THR A 5 -15.49 6.49 3.00
CA THR A 5 -14.04 6.44 3.07
C THR A 5 -13.64 5.03 3.52
N ILE A 6 -13.20 4.19 2.58
CA ILE A 6 -12.59 2.91 2.94
C ILE A 6 -11.19 3.23 3.45
N LEU A 7 -11.07 3.42 4.77
CA LEU A 7 -9.78 3.60 5.42
C LEU A 7 -8.96 2.31 5.23
N ALA A 8 -7.74 2.45 4.74
CA ALA A 8 -6.78 1.37 4.70
C ALA A 8 -6.06 1.31 6.04
N ASN A 9 -6.02 0.14 6.68
CA ASN A 9 -5.24 -0.07 7.89
C ASN A 9 -3.92 -0.72 7.52
N TYR A 10 -2.82 -0.22 8.07
CA TYR A 10 -1.47 -0.72 7.83
C TYR A 10 -0.79 -1.07 9.15
N ILE A 11 -0.01 -2.14 9.14
CA ILE A 11 0.93 -2.48 10.21
C ILE A 11 2.33 -2.13 9.70
N VAL A 12 3.00 -1.21 10.40
CA VAL A 12 4.37 -0.77 10.08
C VAL A 12 5.31 -1.24 11.18
N ARG A 13 6.35 -1.98 10.80
CA ARG A 13 7.42 -2.43 11.70
C ARG A 13 8.70 -1.70 11.34
N ILE A 14 9.29 -0.99 12.29
CA ILE A 14 10.53 -0.24 12.09
C ILE A 14 11.62 -0.85 12.96
N TYR A 15 12.72 -1.22 12.32
CA TYR A 15 13.93 -1.75 12.93
C TYR A 15 15.04 -0.73 12.76
N ARG A 16 15.70 -0.39 13.87
CA ARG A 16 16.89 0.45 13.90
C ARG A 16 18.01 -0.44 14.41
N PHE A 17 18.72 -1.13 13.52
CA PHE A 17 19.81 -1.99 13.94
C PHE A 17 20.97 -2.00 12.96
N GLN A 18 21.95 -1.14 13.23
CA GLN A 18 23.35 -1.40 12.93
C GLN A 18 24.18 -0.92 14.12
N LYS A 19 24.96 -1.82 14.71
CA LYS A 19 25.85 -1.57 15.88
C LYS A 19 26.76 -0.35 15.71
N ASN A 20 27.07 0.01 14.45
CA ASN A 20 27.97 1.11 14.10
C ASN A 20 27.32 2.20 13.20
N LYS A 21 26.01 2.11 12.90
CA LYS A 21 25.30 3.06 12.01
C LYS A 21 23.82 3.23 12.41
N PRO A 22 23.52 4.09 13.39
CA PRO A 22 22.16 4.30 13.91
C PRO A 22 21.19 4.93 12.90
N THR A 23 21.69 5.39 11.74
CA THR A 23 20.92 6.03 10.67
C THR A 23 20.29 5.05 9.70
N ASN A 24 20.70 3.78 9.68
CA ASN A 24 20.07 2.78 8.81
C ASN A 24 18.71 2.35 9.38
N LEU A 25 17.67 2.97 8.85
CA LEU A 25 16.29 2.58 9.07
C LEU A 25 15.97 1.40 8.16
N VAL A 26 15.43 0.32 8.71
CA VAL A 26 14.90 -0.80 7.94
C VAL A 26 13.53 -1.12 8.49
N GLY A 27 12.52 -1.26 7.64
CA GLY A 27 11.17 -1.54 8.08
C GLY A 27 10.41 -2.41 7.12
N VAL A 28 9.21 -2.82 7.56
CA VAL A 28 8.28 -3.61 6.77
C VAL A 28 6.88 -3.04 6.95
N VAL A 29 6.14 -2.93 5.84
CA VAL A 29 4.72 -2.54 5.79
C VAL A 29 3.88 -3.73 5.37
N GLU A 30 2.77 -3.92 6.05
CA GLU A 30 1.73 -4.89 5.75
C GLU A 30 0.37 -4.20 5.72
N GLU A 31 -0.44 -4.44 4.68
CA GLU A 31 -1.81 -3.95 4.64
C GLU A 31 -2.76 -4.96 5.28
N VAL A 32 -3.56 -4.52 6.25
CA VAL A 32 -4.49 -5.39 6.98
C VAL A 32 -5.51 -5.97 6.01
N GLY A 33 -5.60 -7.30 5.99
CA GLY A 33 -6.52 -8.03 5.12
C GLY A 33 -6.03 -8.27 3.69
N GLN A 34 -4.82 -7.82 3.34
CA GLN A 34 -4.15 -8.22 2.10
C GLN A 34 -2.95 -9.13 2.38
N LYS A 35 -2.71 -10.09 1.49
CA LYS A 35 -1.56 -10.98 1.60
C LYS A 35 -0.33 -10.28 1.00
N GLY A 36 0.70 -10.09 1.82
CA GLY A 36 2.00 -9.60 1.37
C GLY A 36 2.60 -8.57 2.31
N LYS A 37 3.92 -8.43 2.25
CA LYS A 37 4.68 -7.46 3.03
C LYS A 37 5.67 -6.77 2.10
N LYS A 38 5.90 -5.48 2.30
CA LYS A 38 6.90 -4.70 1.57
C LYS A 38 7.95 -4.19 2.55
N ALA A 39 9.21 -4.46 2.27
CA ALA A 39 10.31 -3.86 3.03
C ALA A 39 10.52 -2.41 2.58
N PHE A 40 11.06 -1.58 3.46
CA PHE A 40 11.52 -0.24 3.15
C PHE A 40 12.79 0.08 3.94
N ILE A 41 13.66 0.92 3.39
CA ILE A 41 14.89 1.39 4.04
C ILE A 41 14.92 2.90 4.25
N SER A 42 13.87 3.62 3.80
CA SER A 42 13.75 5.06 3.96
C SER A 42 12.31 5.50 4.20
N LEU A 43 12.13 6.69 4.80
CA LEU A 43 10.80 7.27 5.00
C LEU A 43 10.13 7.67 3.68
N ASN A 44 10.92 8.05 2.66
CA ASN A 44 10.39 8.35 1.32
C ASN A 44 9.78 7.10 0.67
N GLU A 45 10.50 5.98 0.72
CA GLU A 45 10.00 4.70 0.21
C GLU A 45 8.75 4.24 0.97
N LEU A 46 8.71 4.42 2.30
CA LEU A 46 7.49 4.19 3.09
C LEU A 46 6.32 5.03 2.58
N TRP A 47 6.54 6.32 2.32
CA TRP A 47 5.49 7.21 1.82
C TRP A 47 4.96 6.78 0.44
N GLU A 48 5.85 6.42 -0.48
CA GLU A 48 5.49 5.90 -1.81
C GLU A 48 4.66 4.61 -1.73
N ILE A 49 4.99 3.71 -0.80
CA ILE A 49 4.21 2.49 -0.56
C ILE A 49 2.79 2.82 -0.08
N LEU A 50 2.65 3.79 0.83
CA LEU A 50 1.37 4.18 1.42
C LEU A 50 0.50 5.05 0.50
N SER A 51 1.12 5.81 -0.42
CA SER A 51 0.42 6.62 -1.41
C SER A 51 -0.03 5.79 -2.62
N SER A 52 0.82 4.89 -3.12
CA SER A 52 0.48 4.00 -4.25
C SER A 52 -0.66 3.03 -3.95
N SER A 53 -0.81 2.61 -2.69
CA SER A 53 -1.92 1.75 -2.27
C SER A 53 -3.29 2.46 -2.35
N LYS A 54 -3.33 3.80 -2.18
CA LYS A 54 -4.54 4.60 -2.42
C LYS A 54 -4.92 4.60 -3.90
N GLU A 55 -3.95 4.71 -4.80
CA GLU A 55 -4.21 4.78 -6.25
C GLU A 55 -4.71 3.45 -6.83
N MET A 56 -4.15 2.30 -6.39
CA MET A 56 -4.62 0.99 -6.84
C MET A 56 -6.08 0.69 -6.44
N ARG A 57 -6.58 1.24 -5.33
CA ARG A 57 -7.99 1.08 -4.92
C ARG A 57 -8.95 1.80 -5.86
N ASN A 58 -8.56 2.95 -6.41
CA ASN A 58 -9.38 3.69 -7.38
C ASN A 58 -9.45 2.96 -8.73
N GLN A 59 -8.38 2.31 -9.17
CA GLN A 59 -8.38 1.54 -10.43
C GLN A 59 -9.21 0.23 -10.33
N LYS A 60 -9.19 -0.47 -9.20
CA LYS A 60 -9.97 -1.72 -9.03
C LYS A 60 -11.49 -1.49 -8.98
N ARG A 61 -11.97 -0.29 -8.61
CA ARG A 61 -13.39 0.07 -8.68
C ARG A 61 -13.86 0.44 -10.10
N GLY A 62 -12.97 0.91 -10.97
CA GLY A 62 -13.30 1.28 -12.36
C GLY A 62 -13.43 0.11 -13.34
N LYS A 63 -12.84 -1.06 -13.05
CA LYS A 63 -12.71 -2.18 -14.02
C LYS A 63 -13.82 -3.25 -13.94
N LYS A 64 -15.02 -2.87 -13.52
CA LYS A 64 -16.21 -3.75 -13.47
C LYS A 64 -17.43 -3.18 -14.24
N ARG A 65 -17.21 -2.47 -15.36
CA ARG A 65 -18.27 -2.17 -16.33
C ARG A 65 -17.69 -2.21 -17.75
N GLY A 66 -18.13 -3.18 -18.55
CA GLY A 66 -17.73 -3.31 -19.96
C GLY A 66 -17.32 -4.72 -20.41
N LYS A 67 -18.11 -5.75 -20.09
CA LYS A 67 -18.18 -6.95 -20.95
C LYS A 67 -19.58 -7.00 -21.55
N THR A 68 -19.75 -6.33 -22.68
CA THR A 68 -20.81 -6.67 -23.63
C THR A 68 -20.10 -7.03 -24.91
N PHE A 69 -19.87 -8.32 -25.12
CA PHE A 69 -19.56 -8.84 -26.44
C PHE A 69 -20.82 -8.63 -27.30
N HIS A 70 -20.72 -7.85 -28.38
CA HIS A 70 -21.66 -7.95 -29.49
C HIS A 70 -20.99 -8.80 -30.56
N LYS A 71 -21.62 -9.93 -30.87
CA LYS A 71 -21.28 -10.84 -31.94
C LYS A 71 -22.19 -10.46 -33.11
N SER A 72 -21.63 -10.11 -34.25
CA SER A 72 -22.28 -10.08 -35.56
C SER A 72 -21.21 -10.29 -36.61
#